data_AF-A0A0N0A431-F1
#
_entry.id   AF-A0A0N0A431-F1
#
_cell.length_a   1.000
_cell.length_b   1.000
_cell.length_c   1.000
_cell.angle_alpha   90.00
_cell.angle_beta   90.00
_cell.angle_gamma   90.00
#
_symmetry.space_group_name_H-M   'P 1'
#
loop_
_entity.id
_entity.type
_entity.pdbx_description
1 polymer ?
#
loop_
_entity_poly.entity_id
_entity_poly.type
_entity_poly.pdbx_seq_one_letter_code
_entity_poly.pdbx_strand_id
1 'polypeptide(L)'
;EWELFLPEEWVHDDRRRQRAGIPEEVGHVSKTRLALGLLDRLAAQGLKVPVIVADAGYGRSVSFRLALEERGWSYVMAVDPKEVARPAGAKPYQPAYGGLGPPTLARYREAPRSLPGLLEWAVFEQVTWRQGSKGTMTSYFAAIQVRPSGKEACRTAQEQAGGRSRWDGVLPVRTLLVERPEEADGPTGYWMSNLPADTPVADLVRWAKLRWRIGHDYRELKHGLGLDHFVGRTWRGWHHHVTLVTAAQAFLTLRRLDPKAPMPA
;
A
#
# COMPACT_ATOMS: atom_id res chain seq x y z
N GLU A 1 -14.52 -13.47 -5.49
CA GLU A 1 -14.59 -13.28 -6.96
C GLU A 1 -13.35 -12.54 -7.42
N TRP A 2 -12.76 -12.94 -8.55
CA TRP A 2 -11.57 -12.31 -9.13
C TRP A 2 -11.91 -11.08 -9.95
N GLU A 3 -11.00 -10.11 -10.00
CA GLU A 3 -11.12 -8.91 -10.82
C GLU A 3 -10.00 -8.87 -11.85
N LEU A 4 -10.35 -8.65 -13.11
CA LEU A 4 -9.38 -8.48 -14.19
C LEU A 4 -9.15 -7.00 -14.48
N PHE A 5 -7.88 -6.57 -14.41
CA PHE A 5 -7.51 -5.24 -14.88
C PHE A 5 -7.64 -5.18 -16.41
N LEU A 6 -8.61 -4.41 -16.90
CA LEU A 6 -8.82 -4.16 -18.32
C LEU A 6 -8.19 -2.82 -18.73
N PRO A 7 -7.17 -2.79 -19.60
CA PRO A 7 -6.59 -1.53 -20.11
C PRO A 7 -7.61 -0.67 -20.87
N GLU A 8 -7.43 0.66 -20.88
CA GLU A 8 -8.34 1.60 -21.57
C GLU A 8 -8.52 1.27 -23.07
N GLU A 9 -7.45 0.85 -23.73
CA GLU A 9 -7.48 0.43 -25.14
C GLU A 9 -8.48 -0.72 -25.43
N TRP A 10 -8.77 -1.57 -24.45
CA TRP A 10 -9.76 -2.65 -24.60
C TRP A 10 -11.18 -2.15 -24.39
N VAL A 11 -11.37 -1.08 -23.63
CA VAL A 11 -12.70 -0.52 -23.36
C VAL A 11 -13.30 0.10 -24.60
N HIS A 12 -12.47 0.69 -25.46
CA HIS A 12 -12.89 1.39 -26.68
C HIS A 12 -12.85 0.51 -27.95
N ASP A 13 -12.52 -0.78 -27.84
CA ASP A 13 -12.52 -1.73 -28.97
C ASP A 13 -13.65 -2.76 -28.81
N ASP A 14 -14.84 -2.39 -29.26
CA ASP A 14 -16.05 -3.22 -29.18
C ASP A 14 -15.86 -4.59 -29.83
N ARG A 15 -15.11 -4.66 -30.92
CA ARG A 15 -14.84 -5.92 -31.63
C ARG A 15 -14.00 -6.86 -30.77
N ARG A 16 -12.96 -6.37 -30.08
CA ARG A 16 -12.17 -7.17 -29.14
C ARG A 16 -13.01 -7.59 -27.94
N ARG A 17 -13.83 -6.70 -27.39
CA ARG A 17 -14.72 -7.00 -26.25
C ARG A 17 -15.70 -8.11 -26.56
N GLN A 18 -16.42 -7.99 -27.68
CA GLN A 18 -17.39 -8.99 -28.13
C GLN A 18 -16.71 -10.34 -28.39
N ARG A 19 -15.55 -10.35 -29.08
CA ARG A 19 -14.81 -11.57 -29.37
C ARG A 19 -14.29 -12.27 -28.11
N ALA A 20 -13.92 -11.50 -27.08
CA ALA A 20 -13.51 -12.04 -25.78
C ALA A 20 -14.71 -12.33 -24.86
N GLY A 21 -15.93 -11.91 -25.20
CA GLY A 21 -17.11 -12.06 -24.35
C GLY A 21 -17.03 -11.25 -23.05
N ILE A 22 -16.42 -10.06 -23.09
CA ILE A 22 -16.36 -9.14 -21.95
C ILE A 22 -17.73 -8.49 -21.76
N PRO A 23 -18.35 -8.55 -20.55
CA PRO A 23 -19.64 -7.90 -20.30
C PRO A 23 -19.60 -6.38 -20.57
N GLU A 24 -20.73 -5.78 -20.95
CA GLU A 24 -20.81 -4.37 -21.35
C GLU A 24 -20.51 -3.43 -20.18
N GLU A 25 -20.95 -3.80 -18.98
CA GLU A 25 -20.75 -3.07 -17.72
C GLU A 25 -19.30 -3.02 -17.25
N VAL A 26 -18.44 -3.89 -17.78
CA VAL A 26 -17.02 -3.94 -17.39
C VAL A 26 -16.25 -2.82 -18.11
N GLY A 27 -15.88 -1.79 -17.37
CA GLY A 27 -15.06 -0.67 -17.85
C GLY A 27 -13.60 -0.75 -17.41
N HIS A 28 -12.83 0.27 -17.78
CA HIS A 28 -11.47 0.45 -17.26
C HIS A 28 -11.56 0.87 -15.80
N VAL A 29 -10.86 0.15 -14.93
CA VAL A 29 -10.73 0.49 -13.52
C VAL A 29 -9.26 0.42 -13.14
N SER A 30 -8.75 1.48 -12.50
CA SER A 30 -7.37 1.51 -11.99
C SER A 30 -7.14 0.37 -10.99
N LYS A 31 -5.91 -0.17 -10.95
CA LYS A 31 -5.54 -1.26 -10.02
C LYS A 31 -5.83 -0.94 -8.55
N THR A 32 -5.65 0.30 -8.12
CA THR A 32 -5.94 0.74 -6.74
C THR A 32 -7.43 0.65 -6.43
N ARG A 33 -8.31 1.10 -7.33
CA ARG A 33 -9.77 0.94 -7.18
C ARG A 33 -10.21 -0.53 -7.21
N LEU A 34 -9.62 -1.36 -8.08
CA LEU A 34 -9.89 -2.81 -8.07
C LEU A 34 -9.50 -3.44 -6.72
N ALA A 35 -8.34 -3.08 -6.17
CA ALA A 35 -7.91 -3.55 -4.86
C ALA A 35 -8.86 -3.09 -3.74
N LEU A 36 -9.34 -1.84 -3.75
CA LEU A 36 -10.35 -1.37 -2.81
C LEU A 36 -11.66 -2.17 -2.93
N GLY A 37 -12.15 -2.42 -4.14
CA GLY A 37 -13.36 -3.22 -4.35
C GLY A 37 -13.22 -4.66 -3.84
N LEU A 38 -12.03 -5.26 -4.02
CA LEU A 38 -11.73 -6.58 -3.44
C LEU A 38 -11.75 -6.56 -1.91
N LEU A 39 -11.18 -5.53 -1.28
CA LEU A 39 -11.18 -5.36 0.17
C LEU A 39 -12.59 -5.08 0.71
N ASP A 40 -13.38 -4.27 0.03
CA ASP A 40 -14.77 -3.96 0.42
C ASP A 40 -15.65 -5.23 0.40
N ARG A 41 -15.49 -6.09 -0.62
CA ARG A 41 -16.16 -7.39 -0.65
C ARG A 41 -15.68 -8.34 0.44
N LEU A 42 -14.40 -8.34 0.76
CA LEU A 42 -13.86 -9.14 1.86
C LEU A 42 -14.46 -8.69 3.20
N ALA A 43 -14.57 -7.37 3.40
CA ALA A 43 -15.19 -6.77 4.58
C ALA A 43 -16.67 -7.15 4.71
N ALA A 44 -17.41 -7.16 3.60
CA ALA A 44 -18.82 -7.56 3.55
C ALA A 44 -19.05 -9.02 3.97
N GLN A 45 -18.02 -9.87 3.90
CA GLN A 45 -18.06 -11.26 4.39
C GLN A 45 -17.72 -11.39 5.89
N GLY A 46 -17.54 -10.27 6.61
CA GLY A 46 -17.25 -10.26 8.04
C GLY A 46 -15.79 -10.56 8.40
N LEU A 47 -14.90 -10.64 7.40
CA LEU A 47 -13.48 -10.88 7.63
C LEU A 47 -12.78 -9.60 8.08
N LYS A 48 -12.24 -9.62 9.31
CA LYS A 48 -11.42 -8.54 9.86
C LYS A 48 -9.96 -8.77 9.48
N VAL A 49 -9.39 -7.91 8.65
CA VAL A 49 -7.94 -7.91 8.39
C VAL A 49 -7.28 -6.91 9.33
N PRO A 50 -6.29 -7.32 10.13
CA PRO A 50 -5.68 -6.44 11.10
C PRO A 50 -4.83 -5.34 10.45
N VAL A 51 -4.08 -5.67 9.39
CA VAL A 51 -3.18 -4.73 8.69
C VAL A 51 -3.08 -5.11 7.22
N ILE A 52 -3.25 -4.15 6.32
CA ILE A 52 -3.03 -4.30 4.88
C ILE A 52 -1.55 -4.04 4.57
N VAL A 53 -0.94 -4.96 3.83
CA VAL A 53 0.44 -4.83 3.35
C VAL A 53 0.47 -4.82 1.82
N ALA A 54 1.22 -3.92 1.22
CA ALA A 54 1.29 -3.79 -0.23
C ALA A 54 2.66 -3.28 -0.70
N ASP A 55 2.93 -3.44 -1.99
CA ASP A 55 4.13 -2.91 -2.63
C ASP A 55 4.07 -1.40 -2.92
N ALA A 56 5.21 -0.86 -3.38
CA ALA A 56 5.36 0.57 -3.70
C ALA A 56 4.46 1.05 -4.85
N GLY A 57 3.97 0.15 -5.70
CA GLY A 57 2.96 0.47 -6.71
C GLY A 57 1.65 0.93 -6.09
N TYR A 58 1.25 0.35 -4.95
CA TYR A 58 0.09 0.79 -4.17
C TYR A 58 0.45 1.88 -3.17
N GLY A 59 1.58 1.75 -2.46
CA GLY A 59 1.97 2.69 -1.40
C GLY A 59 2.21 4.12 -1.88
N ARG A 60 2.64 4.29 -3.15
CA ARG A 60 2.79 5.62 -3.77
C ARG A 60 1.47 6.37 -3.96
N SER A 61 0.36 5.65 -4.02
CA SER A 61 -0.96 6.26 -4.23
C SER A 61 -1.48 6.80 -2.90
N VAL A 62 -1.47 8.12 -2.76
CA VAL A 62 -1.98 8.78 -1.55
C VAL A 62 -3.48 8.56 -1.40
N SER A 63 -4.22 8.65 -2.50
CA SER A 63 -5.66 8.35 -2.55
C SER A 63 -5.98 6.92 -2.11
N PHE A 64 -5.16 5.92 -2.49
CA PHE A 64 -5.36 4.55 -2.03
C PHE A 64 -5.16 4.41 -0.51
N ARG A 65 -4.07 4.98 0.04
CA ARG A 65 -3.81 4.95 1.49
C ARG A 65 -4.92 5.62 2.29
N LEU A 66 -5.41 6.78 1.82
CA LEU A 66 -6.49 7.51 2.48
C LEU A 66 -7.83 6.77 2.40
N ALA A 67 -8.14 6.15 1.25
CA ALA A 67 -9.35 5.36 1.10
C ALA A 67 -9.40 4.15 2.07
N LEU A 68 -8.24 3.59 2.44
CA LEU A 68 -8.16 2.56 3.48
C LEU A 68 -8.41 3.13 4.88
N GLU A 69 -7.86 4.29 5.17
CA GLU A 69 -8.06 4.98 6.45
C GLU A 69 -9.52 5.36 6.67
N GLU A 70 -10.20 5.89 5.64
CA GLU A 70 -11.62 6.23 5.69
C GLU A 70 -12.50 5.01 5.98
N ARG A 71 -12.06 3.83 5.57
CA ARG A 71 -12.71 2.54 5.88
C ARG A 71 -12.31 1.97 7.25
N GLY A 72 -11.40 2.63 7.97
CA GLY A 72 -10.89 2.18 9.27
C GLY A 72 -9.81 1.10 9.19
N TRP A 73 -9.13 0.94 8.05
CA TRP A 73 -8.12 -0.12 7.88
C TRP A 73 -6.72 0.40 8.21
N SER A 74 -5.98 -0.40 8.97
CA SER A 74 -4.56 -0.17 9.19
C SER A 74 -3.73 -0.68 8.02
N TYR A 75 -2.61 -0.04 7.73
CA TYR A 75 -1.70 -0.44 6.66
C TYR A 75 -0.22 -0.26 7.03
N VAL A 76 0.61 -1.08 6.39
CA VAL A 76 2.06 -0.91 6.29
C VAL A 76 2.45 -1.18 4.84
N MET A 77 2.73 -0.12 4.07
CA MET A 77 2.96 -0.23 2.63
C MET A 77 4.35 0.24 2.26
N ALA A 78 5.02 -0.49 1.38
CA ALA A 78 6.27 -0.01 0.81
C ALA A 78 6.02 1.29 0.03
N VAL A 79 6.97 2.21 0.05
CA VAL A 79 6.92 3.50 -0.65
C VAL A 79 8.22 3.75 -1.41
N ASP A 80 8.20 4.66 -2.37
CA ASP A 80 9.41 5.03 -3.11
C ASP A 80 10.24 6.03 -2.27
N PRO A 81 11.58 5.88 -2.16
CA PRO A 81 12.42 6.85 -1.45
C PRO A 81 12.33 8.28 -2.00
N LYS A 82 11.92 8.46 -3.27
CA LYS A 82 11.70 9.76 -3.90
C LYS A 82 10.39 10.42 -3.50
N GLU A 83 9.51 9.72 -2.79
CA GLU A 83 8.36 10.38 -2.18
C GLU A 83 8.81 11.50 -1.25
N VAL A 84 8.00 12.55 -1.18
CA VAL A 84 8.34 13.75 -0.43
C VAL A 84 7.48 13.86 0.81
N ALA A 85 8.10 14.23 1.91
CA ALA A 85 7.42 14.44 3.18
C ALA A 85 8.06 15.62 3.95
N ARG A 86 7.40 16.01 5.03
CA ARG A 86 7.91 16.99 6.00
C ARG A 86 8.07 16.33 7.37
N PRO A 87 8.93 16.86 8.24
CA PRO A 87 8.97 16.44 9.64
C PRO A 87 7.58 16.56 10.30
N ALA A 88 7.24 15.69 11.25
CA ALA A 88 5.96 15.74 11.95
C ALA A 88 5.69 17.09 12.64
N GLY A 89 6.72 17.76 13.13
CA GLY A 89 6.62 19.08 13.75
C GLY A 89 6.34 20.24 12.79
N ALA A 90 6.41 20.02 11.46
CA ALA A 90 6.18 21.08 10.49
C ALA A 90 4.73 21.58 10.56
N LYS A 91 4.57 22.90 10.72
CA LYS A 91 3.27 23.58 10.74
C LYS A 91 3.15 24.55 9.57
N PRO A 92 1.97 24.64 8.93
CA PRO A 92 1.73 25.66 7.94
C PRO A 92 1.66 27.04 8.63
N TYR A 93 2.11 28.08 7.92
CA TYR A 93 2.00 29.46 8.36
C TYR A 93 0.82 30.11 7.66
N GLN A 94 -0.11 30.68 8.43
CA GLN A 94 -1.20 31.51 7.92
C GLN A 94 -0.93 32.98 8.32
N PRO A 95 -0.75 33.89 7.35
CA PRO A 95 -0.65 35.31 7.66
C PRO A 95 -1.94 35.85 8.28
N ALA A 96 -1.82 36.88 9.14
CA ALA A 96 -2.99 37.60 9.64
C ALA A 96 -3.79 38.22 8.48
N TYR A 97 -5.11 38.15 8.56
CA TYR A 97 -5.98 38.67 7.52
C TYR A 97 -6.09 40.20 7.59
N GLY A 98 -5.63 40.88 6.54
CA GLY A 98 -5.62 42.35 6.47
C GLY A 98 -6.94 42.99 6.04
N GLY A 99 -8.05 42.25 5.95
CA GLY A 99 -9.38 42.79 5.63
C GLY A 99 -9.66 43.12 4.16
N LEU A 100 -8.65 43.08 3.29
CA LEU A 100 -8.80 43.33 1.85
C LEU A 100 -8.61 42.04 1.05
N GLY A 101 -9.60 41.70 0.22
CA GLY A 101 -9.58 40.50 -0.63
C GLY A 101 -9.81 39.19 0.13
N PRO A 102 -9.67 38.03 -0.51
CA PRO A 102 -9.81 36.73 0.16
C PRO A 102 -8.64 36.48 1.14
N PRO A 103 -8.88 35.86 2.31
CA PRO A 103 -7.82 35.51 3.25
C PRO A 103 -6.72 34.66 2.60
N THR A 104 -5.47 34.96 2.94
CA THR A 104 -4.35 34.11 2.50
C THR A 104 -4.43 32.79 3.23
N LEU A 105 -4.39 31.70 2.47
CA LEU A 105 -4.46 30.35 3.02
C LEU A 105 -3.16 29.94 3.69
N ALA A 106 -3.29 29.05 4.67
CA ALA A 106 -2.17 28.44 5.36
C ALA A 106 -1.25 27.70 4.37
N ARG A 107 0.06 27.95 4.46
CA ARG A 107 1.06 27.30 3.60
C ARG A 107 2.33 26.95 4.37
N TYR A 108 2.91 25.80 4.05
CA TYR A 108 4.24 25.46 4.53
C TYR A 108 5.28 26.40 3.90
N ARG A 109 6.13 27.01 4.73
CA ARG A 109 7.24 27.87 4.28
C ARG A 109 8.41 27.04 3.76
N GLU A 110 8.67 25.90 4.39
CA GLU A 110 9.71 24.97 3.98
C GLU A 110 9.22 23.99 2.92
N ALA A 111 10.06 23.76 1.92
CA ALA A 111 9.85 22.75 0.90
C ALA A 111 9.88 21.34 1.54
N PRO A 112 9.07 20.40 1.04
CA PRO A 112 9.17 19.02 1.49
C PRO A 112 10.48 18.41 0.99
N ARG A 113 11.01 17.42 1.72
CA ARG A 113 12.25 16.71 1.39
C ARG A 113 11.92 15.28 0.95
N SER A 114 12.81 14.63 0.21
CA SER A 114 12.70 13.19 -0.04
C SER A 114 12.81 12.40 1.27
N LEU A 115 12.34 11.14 1.28
CA LEU A 115 12.38 10.31 2.50
C LEU A 115 13.80 10.15 3.09
N PRO A 116 14.87 9.91 2.29
CA PRO A 116 16.24 9.88 2.82
C PRO A 116 16.67 11.20 3.47
N GLY A 117 16.19 12.34 2.95
CA GLY A 117 16.51 13.67 3.47
C GLY A 117 15.85 14.04 4.80
N LEU A 118 15.09 13.11 5.39
CA LEU A 118 14.44 13.25 6.70
C LEU A 118 15.09 12.39 7.80
N LEU A 119 16.15 11.65 7.48
CA LEU A 119 16.75 10.65 8.36
C LEU A 119 17.90 11.17 9.22
N GLU A 120 18.19 12.47 9.18
CA GLU A 120 19.31 13.09 9.91
C GLU A 120 19.27 12.80 11.42
N TRP A 121 18.07 12.75 12.00
CA TRP A 121 17.85 12.49 13.44
C TRP A 121 17.21 11.12 13.70
N ALA A 122 17.18 10.24 12.70
CA ALA A 122 16.56 8.93 12.84
C ALA A 122 17.46 8.01 13.68
N VAL A 123 16.92 7.49 14.78
CA VAL A 123 17.58 6.48 15.60
C VAL A 123 17.26 5.11 15.01
N PHE A 124 18.32 4.39 14.61
CA PHE A 124 18.21 3.05 14.08
C PHE A 124 18.48 2.02 15.18
N GLU A 125 17.57 1.06 15.33
CA GLU A 125 17.71 -0.07 16.23
C GLU A 125 17.78 -1.38 15.44
N GLN A 126 18.52 -2.35 15.98
CA GLN A 126 18.63 -3.67 15.36
C GLN A 126 17.36 -4.47 15.65
N VAL A 127 16.72 -5.01 14.62
CA VAL A 127 15.51 -5.83 14.75
C VAL A 127 15.71 -7.16 14.02
N THR A 128 15.39 -8.24 14.73
CA THR A 128 15.32 -9.60 14.19
C THR A 128 13.86 -10.02 14.07
N TRP A 129 13.44 -10.54 12.92
CA TRP A 129 12.01 -10.82 12.67
C TRP A 129 11.67 -12.22 12.18
N ARG A 130 12.64 -13.03 11.71
CA ARG A 130 12.44 -14.44 11.36
C ARG A 130 13.76 -15.19 11.15
N GLN A 131 13.74 -16.52 11.20
CA GLN A 131 14.77 -17.38 10.62
C GLN A 131 14.46 -17.58 9.12
N GLY A 132 15.34 -17.09 8.27
CA GLY A 132 15.32 -17.40 6.85
C GLY A 132 16.03 -18.73 6.56
N SER A 133 15.89 -19.21 5.33
CA SER A 133 16.70 -20.35 4.84
C SER A 133 18.21 -20.07 4.81
N LYS A 134 18.60 -18.79 4.90
CA LYS A 134 20.00 -18.32 4.97
C LYS A 134 20.42 -17.89 6.39
N GLY A 135 19.64 -18.23 7.41
CA GLY A 135 19.90 -17.84 8.79
C GLY A 135 18.99 -16.72 9.30
N THR A 136 19.27 -16.25 10.50
CA THR A 136 18.51 -15.23 11.21
C THR A 136 18.44 -13.93 10.39
N MET A 137 17.23 -13.47 10.08
CA MET A 137 17.04 -12.22 9.38
C MET A 137 17.01 -11.06 10.36
N THR A 138 18.08 -10.26 10.31
CA THR A 138 18.32 -9.11 11.16
C THR A 138 18.74 -7.93 10.28
N SER A 139 18.32 -6.72 10.66
CA SER A 139 18.66 -5.46 9.98
C SER A 139 18.43 -4.30 10.94
N TYR A 140 18.87 -3.09 10.58
CA TYR A 140 18.61 -1.90 11.38
C TYR A 140 17.40 -1.15 10.85
N PHE A 141 16.51 -0.72 11.76
CA PHE A 141 15.30 0.00 11.41
C PHE A 141 15.15 1.28 12.22
N ALA A 142 14.57 2.29 11.59
CA ALA A 142 14.10 3.49 12.26
C ALA A 142 12.62 3.70 11.96
N ALA A 143 11.85 4.12 12.96
CA ALA A 143 10.48 4.58 12.79
C ALA A 143 10.40 6.07 13.15
N ILE A 144 10.06 6.91 12.18
CA ILE A 144 9.95 8.36 12.39
C ILE A 144 8.57 8.87 11.96
N GLN A 145 8.08 9.90 12.64
CA GLN A 145 6.82 10.55 12.29
C GLN A 145 7.06 11.60 11.20
N VAL A 146 6.32 11.50 10.10
CA VAL A 146 6.43 12.42 8.95
C VAL A 146 5.04 12.86 8.48
N ARG A 147 4.98 13.94 7.71
CA ARG A 147 3.78 14.39 7.00
C ARG A 147 3.95 14.15 5.50
N PRO A 148 3.39 13.06 4.94
CA PRO A 148 3.43 12.80 3.50
C PRO A 148 2.93 14.02 2.73
N SER A 149 3.68 14.41 1.70
CA SER A 149 3.51 15.69 1.02
C SER A 149 3.43 15.49 -0.49
N GLY A 150 3.03 16.55 -1.20
CA GLY A 150 2.92 16.53 -2.66
C GLY A 150 1.55 16.98 -3.14
N LYS A 151 1.38 17.08 -4.46
CA LYS A 151 0.13 17.60 -5.06
C LYS A 151 -1.09 16.75 -4.69
N GLU A 152 -0.96 15.42 -4.72
CA GLU A 152 -2.06 14.50 -4.38
C GLU A 152 -2.39 14.55 -2.89
N ALA A 153 -1.39 14.57 -2.01
CA ALA A 153 -1.59 14.69 -0.57
C ALA A 153 -2.30 16.00 -0.17
N CYS A 154 -1.85 17.13 -0.73
CA CYS A 154 -2.50 18.42 -0.48
C CYS A 154 -3.93 18.46 -1.02
N ARG A 155 -4.16 17.97 -2.25
CA ARG A 155 -5.49 17.94 -2.85
C ARG A 155 -6.45 17.08 -2.02
N THR A 156 -6.03 15.89 -1.64
CA THR A 156 -6.89 14.97 -0.90
C THR A 156 -7.19 15.50 0.51
N ALA A 157 -6.20 16.07 1.21
CA ALA A 157 -6.44 16.70 2.50
C ALA A 157 -7.40 17.91 2.40
N GLN A 158 -7.33 18.68 1.32
CA GLN A 158 -8.27 19.78 1.05
C GLN A 158 -9.69 19.27 0.81
N GLU A 159 -9.85 18.20 0.03
CA GLU A 159 -11.14 17.59 -0.26
C GLU A 159 -11.79 17.04 1.02
N GLN A 160 -11.02 16.33 1.85
CA GLN A 160 -11.47 15.81 3.15
C GLN A 160 -11.87 16.90 4.15
N ALA A 161 -11.20 18.06 4.12
CA ALA A 161 -11.57 19.20 4.94
C ALA A 161 -12.86 19.92 4.48
N GLY A 162 -13.51 19.47 3.40
CA GLY A 162 -14.68 20.13 2.83
C GLY A 162 -14.32 21.32 1.93
N GLY A 163 -13.13 21.29 1.33
CA GLY A 163 -12.66 22.25 0.36
C GLY A 163 -11.61 23.23 0.89
N ARG A 164 -11.03 23.98 -0.05
CA ARG A 164 -9.85 24.83 0.16
C ARG A 164 -10.01 25.89 1.26
N SER A 165 -11.23 26.40 1.49
CA SER A 165 -11.50 27.43 2.50
C SER A 165 -11.62 26.89 3.93
N ARG A 166 -11.87 25.58 4.09
CA ARG A 166 -12.05 24.92 5.39
C ARG A 166 -10.79 24.19 5.86
N TRP A 167 -9.83 23.97 4.96
CA TRP A 167 -8.57 23.32 5.28
C TRP A 167 -7.61 24.27 6.01
N ASP A 168 -7.10 23.83 7.15
CA ASP A 168 -6.10 24.51 7.99
C ASP A 168 -4.66 24.44 7.42
N GLY A 169 -4.48 23.76 6.28
CA GLY A 169 -3.18 23.57 5.64
C GLY A 169 -2.34 22.46 6.25
N VAL A 170 -2.84 21.75 7.27
CA VAL A 170 -2.10 20.71 7.98
C VAL A 170 -2.29 19.37 7.26
N LEU A 171 -1.17 18.74 6.92
CA LEU A 171 -1.15 17.38 6.36
C LEU A 171 -1.11 16.34 7.47
N PRO A 172 -1.79 15.20 7.36
CA PRO A 172 -1.82 14.20 8.43
C PRO A 172 -0.45 13.56 8.69
N VAL A 173 -0.20 13.19 9.95
CA VAL A 173 1.06 12.54 10.38
C VAL A 173 0.97 11.03 10.15
N ARG A 174 2.04 10.44 9.60
CA ARG A 174 2.17 9.00 9.37
C ARG A 174 3.53 8.52 9.87
N THR A 175 3.60 7.23 10.21
CA THR A 175 4.84 6.57 10.59
C THR A 175 5.58 6.14 9.32
N LEU A 176 6.81 6.61 9.16
CA LEU A 176 7.75 6.13 8.16
C LEU A 176 8.70 5.13 8.82
N LEU A 177 8.61 3.87 8.41
CA LEU A 177 9.59 2.83 8.74
C LEU A 177 10.67 2.81 7.67
N VAL A 178 11.93 2.79 8.09
CA VAL A 178 13.09 2.75 7.20
C VAL A 178 13.98 1.59 7.58
N GLU A 179 14.44 0.83 6.59
CA GLU A 179 15.44 -0.22 6.75
C GLU A 179 16.79 0.24 6.23
N ARG A 180 17.84 0.00 7.02
CA ARG A 180 19.23 0.12 6.61
C ARG A 180 19.98 -1.16 7.00
N PRO A 181 20.25 -2.07 6.04
CA PRO A 181 21.12 -3.21 6.29
C PRO A 181 22.52 -2.75 6.69
N GLU A 182 23.20 -3.55 7.51
CA GLU A 182 24.55 -3.23 8.01
C GLU A 182 25.59 -3.06 6.89
N GLU A 183 25.50 -3.90 5.86
CA GLU A 183 26.41 -3.91 4.71
C GLU A 183 26.07 -2.86 3.64
N ALA A 184 25.00 -2.08 3.83
CA ALA A 184 24.54 -1.13 2.83
C ALA A 184 25.05 0.30 3.12
N ASP A 185 25.49 1.01 2.07
CA ASP A 185 25.92 2.40 2.13
C ASP A 185 24.78 3.39 2.53
N GLY A 186 23.54 2.92 2.55
CA GLY A 186 22.38 3.72 2.90
C GLY A 186 21.11 2.91 3.09
N PRO A 187 19.99 3.57 3.42
CA PRO A 187 18.73 2.88 3.66
C PRO A 187 18.13 2.34 2.35
N THR A 188 17.70 1.08 2.38
CA THR A 188 17.28 0.31 1.21
C THR A 188 15.78 0.05 1.15
N GLY A 189 15.08 0.19 2.29
CA GLY A 189 13.65 -0.08 2.40
C GLY A 189 12.90 1.07 3.08
N TYR A 190 11.73 1.42 2.55
CA TYR A 190 10.87 2.47 3.07
C TYR A 190 9.42 1.99 3.09
N TRP A 191 8.74 2.17 4.22
CA TRP A 191 7.32 1.86 4.36
C TRP A 191 6.58 2.99 5.07
N MET A 192 5.37 3.28 4.61
CA MET A 192 4.45 4.21 5.26
C MET A 192 3.38 3.43 6.03
N SER A 193 3.02 3.90 7.21
CA SER A 193 1.96 3.32 8.05
C SER A 193 1.07 4.38 8.69
N ASN A 194 -0.21 4.04 8.85
CA ASN A 194 -1.20 4.78 9.64
C ASN A 194 -1.45 4.17 11.03
N LEU A 195 -0.67 3.16 11.44
CA LEU A 195 -0.74 2.61 12.79
C LEU A 195 -0.37 3.68 13.84
N PRO A 196 -0.84 3.53 15.09
CA PRO A 196 -0.51 4.44 16.19
C PRO A 196 0.99 4.73 16.30
N ALA A 197 1.35 5.96 16.68
CA ALA A 197 2.75 6.40 16.70
C ALA A 197 3.62 5.66 17.74
N ASP A 198 2.99 5.06 18.74
CA ASP A 198 3.57 4.22 19.79
C ASP A 198 3.63 2.73 19.41
N THR A 199 3.24 2.36 18.19
CA THR A 199 3.37 0.97 17.70
C THR A 199 4.84 0.55 17.75
N PRO A 200 5.17 -0.58 18.41
CA PRO A 200 6.54 -1.07 18.48
C PRO A 200 7.14 -1.27 17.08
N VAL A 201 8.41 -0.86 16.91
CA VAL A 201 9.13 -1.02 15.62
C VAL A 201 9.15 -2.49 15.20
N ALA A 202 9.32 -3.42 16.14
CA ALA A 202 9.28 -4.86 15.86
C ALA A 202 7.96 -5.30 15.18
N ASP A 203 6.82 -4.73 15.57
CA ASP A 203 5.53 -5.01 14.92
C ASP A 203 5.45 -4.39 13.52
N LEU A 204 5.92 -3.15 13.35
CA LEU A 204 6.01 -2.52 12.03
C LEU A 204 6.88 -3.34 11.08
N VAL A 205 8.05 -3.81 11.55
CA VAL A 205 8.97 -4.67 10.80
C VAL A 205 8.31 -6.00 10.45
N ARG A 206 7.63 -6.63 11.42
CA ARG A 206 6.89 -7.89 11.19
C ARG A 206 5.88 -7.73 10.05
N TRP A 207 5.05 -6.67 10.07
CA TRP A 207 4.09 -6.41 8.99
C TRP A 207 4.79 -6.06 7.67
N ALA A 208 5.77 -5.15 7.68
CA ALA A 208 6.53 -4.75 6.49
C ALA A 208 7.18 -5.95 5.77
N LYS A 209 7.70 -6.91 6.55
CA LYS A 209 8.40 -8.10 6.04
C LYS A 209 7.46 -9.24 5.62
N LEU A 210 6.18 -9.20 6.02
CA LEU A 210 5.17 -10.14 5.49
C LEU A 210 4.93 -9.99 3.99
N ARG A 211 5.35 -8.87 3.37
CA ARG A 211 5.34 -8.72 1.91
C ARG A 211 6.03 -9.88 1.19
N TRP A 212 7.07 -10.48 1.77
CA TRP A 212 7.72 -11.64 1.17
C TRP A 212 6.73 -12.81 0.94
N ARG A 213 5.71 -12.97 1.79
CA ARG A 213 4.66 -13.98 1.60
C ARG A 213 3.89 -13.76 0.31
N ILE A 214 3.56 -12.51 -0.02
CA ILE A 214 2.92 -12.18 -1.31
C ILE A 214 3.76 -12.73 -2.47
N GLY A 215 5.07 -12.49 -2.47
CA GLY A 215 5.95 -13.01 -3.52
C GLY A 215 6.08 -14.54 -3.53
N HIS A 216 5.96 -15.19 -2.38
CA HIS A 216 5.94 -16.66 -2.28
C HIS A 216 4.63 -17.23 -2.85
N ASP A 217 3.48 -16.71 -2.41
CA ASP A 217 2.15 -17.12 -2.86
C ASP A 217 1.98 -16.91 -4.37
N TYR A 218 2.47 -15.78 -4.90
CA TYR A 218 2.47 -15.52 -6.34
C TYR A 218 3.33 -16.51 -7.12
N ARG A 219 4.48 -16.95 -6.57
CA ARG A 219 5.33 -17.94 -7.23
C ARG A 219 4.67 -19.30 -7.25
N GLU A 220 4.04 -19.70 -6.15
CA GLU A 220 3.28 -20.95 -6.06
C GLU A 220 2.11 -20.95 -7.04
N LEU A 221 1.28 -19.89 -7.03
CA LEU A 221 0.15 -19.75 -7.94
C LEU A 221 0.58 -19.82 -9.40
N LYS A 222 1.66 -19.14 -9.79
CA LYS A 222 2.16 -19.13 -11.18
C LYS A 222 2.83 -20.45 -11.56
N HIS A 223 3.95 -20.80 -10.92
CA HIS A 223 4.77 -21.93 -11.34
C HIS A 223 4.21 -23.27 -10.89
N GLY A 224 3.61 -23.33 -9.70
CA GLY A 224 3.09 -24.56 -9.13
C GLY A 224 1.69 -24.91 -9.63
N LEU A 225 0.84 -23.91 -9.84
CA LEU A 225 -0.58 -24.10 -10.17
C LEU A 225 -0.99 -23.55 -11.53
N GLY A 226 -0.09 -22.90 -12.26
CA GLY A 226 -0.33 -22.45 -13.63
C GLY A 226 -1.24 -21.24 -13.76
N LEU A 227 -1.20 -20.30 -12.82
CA LEU A 227 -1.98 -19.05 -12.89
C LEU A 227 -1.78 -18.32 -14.24
N ASP A 228 -0.57 -18.38 -14.80
CA ASP A 228 -0.18 -17.78 -16.08
C ASP A 228 -0.16 -18.76 -17.26
N HIS A 229 -0.66 -19.99 -17.09
CA HIS A 229 -0.75 -20.99 -18.17
C HIS A 229 -2.01 -20.84 -19.04
N PHE A 230 -2.92 -19.92 -18.72
CA PHE A 230 -4.13 -19.72 -19.50
C PHE A 230 -3.82 -19.08 -20.86
N VAL A 231 -4.01 -19.84 -21.94
CA VAL A 231 -3.81 -19.39 -23.34
C VAL A 231 -5.12 -18.97 -24.03
N GLY A 232 -6.26 -19.17 -23.35
CA GLY A 232 -7.57 -18.76 -23.86
C GLY A 232 -7.72 -17.24 -23.98
N ARG A 233 -8.75 -16.79 -24.68
CA ARG A 233 -9.01 -15.35 -24.94
C ARG A 233 -10.40 -14.91 -24.51
N THR A 234 -11.14 -15.75 -23.81
CA THR A 234 -12.50 -15.45 -23.36
C THR A 234 -12.50 -15.03 -21.90
N TRP A 235 -13.28 -14.00 -21.57
CA TRP A 235 -13.51 -13.48 -20.23
C TRP A 235 -13.90 -14.59 -19.26
N ARG A 236 -14.97 -15.33 -19.59
CA ARG A 236 -15.45 -16.45 -18.79
C ARG A 236 -14.39 -17.56 -18.63
N GLY A 237 -13.63 -17.84 -19.69
CA GLY A 237 -12.56 -18.84 -19.63
C GLY A 237 -11.46 -18.44 -18.64
N TRP A 238 -11.06 -17.17 -18.65
CA TRP A 238 -10.09 -16.64 -17.69
C TRP A 238 -10.61 -16.74 -16.25
N HIS A 239 -11.86 -16.31 -16.00
CA HIS A 239 -12.49 -16.38 -14.68
C HIS A 239 -12.60 -17.82 -14.14
N HIS A 240 -12.97 -18.79 -14.99
CA HIS A 240 -12.98 -20.20 -14.62
C HIS A 240 -11.57 -20.68 -14.24
N HIS A 241 -10.56 -20.38 -15.05
CA HIS A 241 -9.17 -20.79 -14.80
C HIS A 241 -8.64 -20.25 -13.48
N VAL A 242 -8.71 -18.94 -13.25
CA VAL A 242 -8.19 -18.34 -12.01
C VAL A 242 -8.95 -18.83 -10.76
N THR A 243 -10.23 -19.12 -10.89
CA THR A 243 -11.04 -19.69 -9.79
C THR A 243 -10.55 -21.10 -9.44
N LEU A 244 -10.31 -21.97 -10.42
CA LEU A 244 -9.79 -23.32 -10.20
C LEU A 244 -8.37 -23.30 -9.59
N VAL A 245 -7.49 -22.44 -10.12
CA VAL A 245 -6.14 -22.24 -9.56
C VAL A 245 -6.20 -21.80 -8.10
N THR A 246 -7.13 -20.91 -7.75
CA THR A 246 -7.31 -20.43 -6.37
C THR A 246 -7.88 -21.51 -5.45
N ALA A 247 -8.83 -22.31 -5.94
CA ALA A 247 -9.38 -23.43 -5.20
C ALA A 247 -8.31 -24.49 -4.89
N ALA A 248 -7.45 -24.80 -5.87
CA ALA A 248 -6.29 -25.68 -5.67
C ALA A 248 -5.32 -25.11 -4.63
N GLN A 249 -5.02 -23.81 -4.71
CA GLN A 249 -4.16 -23.15 -3.72
C GLN A 249 -4.75 -23.20 -2.31
N ALA A 250 -6.04 -22.95 -2.17
CA ALA A 250 -6.74 -23.04 -0.88
C ALA A 250 -6.66 -24.46 -0.32
N PHE A 251 -6.87 -25.49 -1.15
CA PHE A 251 -6.74 -26.89 -0.75
C PHE A 251 -5.33 -27.21 -0.25
N LEU A 252 -4.28 -26.85 -1.00
CA LEU A 252 -2.89 -27.08 -0.61
C LEU A 252 -2.52 -26.34 0.68
N THR A 253 -3.00 -25.11 0.82
CA THR A 253 -2.79 -24.29 2.02
C THR A 253 -3.42 -24.97 3.24
N LEU A 254 -4.66 -25.45 3.13
CA LEU A 254 -5.34 -26.16 4.21
C LEU A 254 -4.63 -27.47 4.58
N ARG A 255 -4.12 -28.23 3.60
CA ARG A 255 -3.35 -29.47 3.86
C ARG A 255 -2.02 -29.21 4.58
N ARG A 256 -1.34 -28.09 4.31
CA ARG A 256 -0.12 -27.70 5.05
C ARG A 256 -0.39 -27.31 6.50
N LEU A 257 -1.63 -26.93 6.80
CA LEU A 257 -2.07 -26.55 8.14
C LEU A 257 -2.59 -27.75 8.94
N ASP A 258 -2.55 -28.98 8.39
CA ASP A 258 -3.12 -30.18 9.00
C ASP A 258 -2.21 -31.45 8.89
N PRO A 259 -1.48 -31.83 9.96
CA PRO A 259 -1.31 -31.06 11.19
C PRO A 259 -0.49 -29.79 10.89
N LYS A 260 -0.77 -28.70 11.61
CA LYS A 260 -0.02 -27.45 11.45
C LYS A 260 1.42 -27.69 11.87
N ALA A 261 2.26 -28.07 10.92
CA ALA A 261 3.69 -28.15 11.15
C ALA A 261 4.15 -26.75 11.58
N PRO A 262 4.88 -26.61 12.69
CA PRO A 262 5.43 -25.31 13.07
C PRO A 262 6.29 -24.85 11.90
N MET A 263 5.91 -23.73 11.29
CA MET A 263 6.80 -23.06 10.35
C MET A 263 8.09 -22.75 11.13
N PRO A 264 9.28 -23.07 10.60
CA PRO A 264 10.51 -22.56 11.19
C PRO A 264 10.35 -21.04 11.30
N ALA A 265 10.58 -20.56 12.54
CA ALA A 265 10.41 -19.17 12.95
C ALA A 265 11.11 -18.21 12.01
#